data_AF-A0A252BMV2-F1
#
_entry.id   AF-A0A252BMV2-F1
#
_cell.length_a   1.000
_cell.length_b   1.000
_cell.length_c   1.000
_cell.angle_alpha   90.00
_cell.angle_beta   90.00
_cell.angle_gamma   90.00
#
_symmetry.space_group_name_H-M   'P 1'
#
loop_
_entity.id
_entity.type
_entity.pdbx_description
1 polymer ?
#
loop_
_entity_poly.entity_id
_entity_poly.type
_entity_poly.pdbx_seq_one_letter_code
_entity_poly.pdbx_strand_id
1 'polypeptide(L)'
;AGLGMAVAHHLRAEDDPAYRERNVIAVIGDGSISAGMAYEAMNNAAVAGPGAERLIVILNDNEMSIAPPVGAMSNYLSRLMSSRKFMELRELAGKFVKKLPAPVERTARKADEYARGMITGGTLFEELGFYYVGPVDGHDLPQLVNILRNLRDTDKGPILLHVITEKGHGYRPAENAGDKYHAVAKFNVITGEQKKGPAGPPSYTSVFARELVRRAQTDRRLTAVTAAMPSGTGLDAFAKNYPDRFFDVGIAEQHAVTFAAGMATEGLRPFCAIYSTFLQRAYDQVMHDVVLQNLPVRFAIDRAGLVGA
;
A
#
# COMPACT_ATOMS: atom_id res chain seq x y z
N ALA A 1 11.83 -0.25 -10.87
CA ALA A 1 11.74 0.03 -12.33
C ALA A 1 11.88 1.52 -12.63
N GLY A 2 10.98 2.40 -12.15
CA GLY A 2 11.02 3.84 -12.45
C GLY A 2 12.37 4.51 -12.17
N LEU A 3 12.97 4.24 -11.00
CA LEU A 3 14.32 4.74 -10.67
C LEU A 3 15.38 4.35 -11.70
N GLY A 4 15.42 3.08 -12.11
CA GLY A 4 16.39 2.60 -13.10
C GLY A 4 16.20 3.25 -14.48
N MET A 5 14.95 3.53 -14.88
CA MET A 5 14.68 4.29 -16.10
C MET A 5 15.18 5.73 -15.97
N ALA A 6 14.96 6.40 -14.82
CA ALA A 6 15.38 7.78 -14.59
C ALA A 6 16.91 7.92 -14.67
N VAL A 7 17.63 7.02 -13.99
CA VAL A 7 19.10 6.93 -14.07
C VAL A 7 19.56 6.66 -15.51
N ALA A 8 18.94 5.72 -16.22
CA ALA A 8 19.31 5.43 -17.61
C ALA A 8 19.04 6.60 -18.56
N HIS A 9 17.96 7.36 -18.37
CA HIS A 9 17.67 8.56 -19.15
C HIS A 9 18.74 9.63 -18.99
N HIS A 10 19.23 9.81 -17.76
CA HIS A 10 20.28 10.76 -17.44
C HIS A 10 21.61 10.38 -18.11
N LEU A 11 22.09 9.16 -17.89
CA LEU A 11 23.34 8.67 -18.49
C LEU A 11 23.34 8.80 -20.02
N ARG A 12 22.20 8.51 -20.66
CA ARG A 12 22.07 8.67 -22.11
C ARG A 12 22.13 10.13 -22.58
N ALA A 13 21.64 11.08 -21.78
CA ALA A 13 21.71 12.50 -22.10
C ALA A 13 23.12 13.06 -21.92
N GLU A 14 23.90 12.50 -20.99
CA GLU A 14 25.34 12.82 -20.85
C GLU A 14 26.15 12.33 -22.05
N ASP A 15 25.85 11.13 -22.57
CA ASP A 15 26.58 10.53 -23.70
C ASP A 15 26.18 11.11 -25.07
N ASP A 16 24.88 11.40 -25.29
CA ASP A 16 24.33 11.85 -26.56
C ASP A 16 23.61 13.21 -26.40
N PRO A 17 24.22 14.32 -26.83
CA PRO A 17 23.61 15.65 -26.75
C PRO A 17 22.29 15.79 -27.54
N ALA A 18 22.00 14.91 -28.50
CA ALA A 18 20.72 14.89 -29.21
C ALA A 18 19.62 14.19 -28.39
N TYR A 19 20.00 13.46 -27.34
CA TYR A 19 19.08 12.78 -26.45
C TYR A 19 18.50 13.72 -25.41
N ARG A 20 17.19 13.95 -25.49
CA ARG A 20 16.47 14.73 -24.49
C ARG A 20 16.18 13.89 -23.25
N GLU A 21 16.76 14.29 -22.12
CA GLU A 21 16.43 13.79 -20.79
C GLU A 21 14.93 13.95 -20.49
N ARG A 22 14.34 13.00 -19.76
CA ARG A 22 12.89 12.90 -19.55
C ARG A 22 12.59 12.63 -18.08
N ASN A 23 11.45 13.15 -17.63
CA ASN A 23 10.86 12.72 -16.37
C ASN A 23 10.32 11.30 -16.48
N VAL A 24 10.47 10.52 -15.41
CA VAL A 24 9.91 9.18 -15.28
C VAL A 24 8.83 9.20 -14.22
N ILE A 25 7.61 8.76 -14.58
CA ILE A 25 6.47 8.72 -13.67
C ILE A 25 6.22 7.28 -13.24
N ALA A 26 6.22 7.03 -11.93
CA ALA A 26 5.84 5.76 -11.33
C ALA A 26 4.56 5.94 -10.51
N VAL A 27 3.45 5.34 -10.94
CA VAL A 27 2.20 5.34 -10.17
C VAL A 27 2.16 4.11 -9.28
N ILE A 28 2.02 4.30 -7.98
CA ILE A 28 2.02 3.23 -6.98
C ILE A 28 0.83 3.39 -6.03
N GLY A 29 0.17 2.29 -5.68
CA GLY A 29 -0.91 2.29 -4.68
C GLY A 29 -0.37 2.31 -3.25
N ASP A 30 -1.19 2.74 -2.29
CA ASP A 30 -0.96 2.66 -0.84
C ASP A 30 -0.68 1.24 -0.33
N GLY A 31 -1.35 0.23 -0.88
CA GLY A 31 -1.04 -1.17 -0.57
C GLY A 31 0.32 -1.63 -1.15
N SER A 32 0.73 -1.09 -2.29
CA SER A 32 1.96 -1.48 -2.98
C SER A 32 3.20 -0.77 -2.45
N ILE A 33 3.05 0.47 -1.95
CA ILE A 33 4.16 1.24 -1.37
C ILE A 33 4.66 0.62 -0.05
N SER A 34 3.84 -0.22 0.60
CA SER A 34 4.24 -0.96 1.79
C SER A 34 5.16 -2.16 1.50
N ALA A 35 5.34 -2.54 0.24
CA ALA A 35 6.21 -3.65 -0.14
C ALA A 35 7.69 -3.30 0.03
N GLY A 36 8.51 -4.26 0.50
CA GLY A 36 9.94 -4.05 0.76
C GLY A 36 10.70 -3.44 -0.43
N MET A 37 10.48 -3.98 -1.63
CA MET A 37 11.12 -3.49 -2.86
C MET A 37 10.77 -2.03 -3.18
N ALA A 38 9.59 -1.54 -2.79
CA ALA A 38 9.24 -0.14 -2.96
C ALA A 38 10.07 0.76 -2.04
N TYR A 39 10.24 0.37 -0.76
CA TYR A 39 11.11 1.09 0.17
C TYR A 39 12.57 1.06 -0.24
N GLU A 40 13.09 -0.10 -0.64
CA GLU A 40 14.46 -0.24 -1.12
C GLU A 40 14.73 0.70 -2.29
N ALA A 41 13.79 0.77 -3.24
CA ALA A 41 13.90 1.66 -4.39
C ALA A 41 13.81 3.15 -3.99
N MET A 42 12.91 3.53 -3.09
CA MET A 42 12.81 4.90 -2.60
C MET A 42 14.06 5.31 -1.83
N ASN A 43 14.53 4.47 -0.91
CA ASN A 43 15.76 4.71 -0.15
C ASN A 43 16.97 4.89 -1.08
N ASN A 44 17.06 4.09 -2.14
CA ASN A 44 18.13 4.23 -3.14
C ASN A 44 17.98 5.51 -3.99
N ALA A 45 16.76 5.96 -4.27
CA ALA A 45 16.53 7.14 -5.10
C ALA A 45 17.20 8.40 -4.54
N ALA A 46 17.29 8.52 -3.22
CA ALA A 46 17.95 9.65 -2.54
C ALA A 46 19.45 9.77 -2.84
N VAL A 47 20.10 8.66 -3.22
CA VAL A 47 21.57 8.57 -3.39
C VAL A 47 21.97 8.11 -4.80
N ALA A 48 21.02 7.92 -5.70
CA ALA A 48 21.24 7.38 -7.05
C ALA A 48 21.73 8.44 -8.07
N GLY A 49 22.14 9.62 -7.60
CA GLY A 49 22.72 10.69 -8.42
C GLY A 49 21.67 11.53 -9.17
N PRO A 50 22.12 12.46 -10.04
CA PRO A 50 21.25 13.48 -10.64
C PRO A 50 20.10 12.90 -11.47
N GLY A 51 20.30 11.72 -12.09
CA GLY A 51 19.24 11.06 -12.83
C GLY A 51 18.03 10.66 -12.00
N ALA A 52 18.19 10.46 -10.69
CA ALA A 52 17.08 10.19 -9.79
C ALA A 52 16.18 11.42 -9.56
N GLU A 53 16.69 12.64 -9.75
CA GLU A 53 15.92 13.88 -9.60
C GLU A 53 14.76 13.97 -10.62
N ARG A 54 14.86 13.25 -11.73
CA ARG A 54 13.81 13.14 -12.76
C ARG A 54 12.71 12.11 -12.44
N LEU A 55 12.80 11.44 -11.29
CA LEU A 55 11.78 10.49 -10.85
C LEU A 55 10.62 11.21 -10.15
N ILE A 56 9.40 10.97 -10.64
CA ILE A 56 8.14 11.41 -10.03
C ILE A 56 7.35 10.17 -9.61
N VAL A 57 7.22 9.94 -8.31
CA VAL A 57 6.37 8.90 -7.75
C VAL A 57 5.00 9.50 -7.46
N ILE A 58 3.95 8.94 -8.04
CA ILE A 58 2.56 9.28 -7.74
C ILE A 58 2.00 8.19 -6.84
N LEU A 59 1.82 8.51 -5.56
CA LEU A 59 1.14 7.64 -4.60
C LEU A 59 -0.37 7.84 -4.76
N ASN A 60 -1.05 6.83 -5.30
CA ASN A 60 -2.50 6.74 -5.36
C ASN A 60 -3.03 6.08 -4.07
N ASP A 61 -3.42 6.91 -3.10
CA ASP A 61 -3.97 6.46 -1.83
C ASP A 61 -5.50 6.45 -1.88
N ASN A 62 -6.10 5.27 -1.70
CA ASN A 62 -7.55 5.08 -1.61
C ASN A 62 -7.97 4.31 -0.36
N GLU A 63 -7.08 4.23 0.65
CA GLU A 63 -7.24 3.49 1.89
C GLU A 63 -7.54 1.98 1.71
N MET A 64 -7.29 1.38 0.54
CA MET A 64 -7.70 0.01 0.20
C MET A 64 -6.64 -0.76 -0.58
N SER A 65 -6.26 -1.94 -0.07
CA SER A 65 -5.61 -2.99 -0.87
C SER A 65 -6.68 -3.96 -1.43
N ILE A 66 -6.39 -5.27 -1.50
CA ILE A 66 -7.41 -6.32 -1.71
C ILE A 66 -8.33 -6.39 -0.50
N ALA A 67 -7.72 -6.45 0.70
CA ALA A 67 -8.34 -6.21 2.00
C ALA A 67 -7.96 -4.80 2.49
N PRO A 68 -8.55 -4.29 3.60
CA PRO A 68 -8.08 -3.06 4.22
C PRO A 68 -6.56 -3.14 4.43
N PRO A 69 -5.80 -2.10 4.06
CA PRO A 69 -4.35 -2.15 4.10
C PRO A 69 -3.88 -2.25 5.55
N VAL A 70 -2.86 -3.07 5.77
CA VAL A 70 -2.32 -3.38 7.10
C VAL A 70 -0.92 -2.81 7.25
N GLY A 71 -0.55 -2.47 8.49
CA GLY A 71 0.78 -2.00 8.84
C GLY A 71 0.84 -0.53 9.25
N ALA A 72 1.96 -0.15 9.86
CA ALA A 72 2.18 1.19 10.38
C ALA A 72 2.22 2.28 9.28
N MET A 73 2.61 1.90 8.05
CA MET A 73 2.61 2.81 6.90
C MET A 73 1.20 3.28 6.56
N SER A 74 0.24 2.37 6.49
CA SER A 74 -1.15 2.71 6.20
C SER A 74 -1.71 3.65 7.27
N ASN A 75 -1.44 3.38 8.56
CA ASN A 75 -1.80 4.29 9.65
C ASN A 75 -1.15 5.68 9.51
N TYR A 76 0.10 5.74 9.05
CA TYR A 76 0.79 7.00 8.79
C TYR A 76 0.16 7.78 7.62
N LEU A 77 -0.15 7.12 6.50
CA LEU A 77 -0.85 7.72 5.37
C LEU A 77 -2.24 8.23 5.77
N SER A 78 -3.03 7.44 6.50
CA SER A 78 -4.33 7.87 7.04
C SER A 78 -4.21 9.09 7.97
N ARG A 79 -3.13 9.22 8.74
CA ARG A 79 -2.86 10.43 9.56
C ARG A 79 -2.50 11.64 8.71
N LEU A 80 -1.74 11.48 7.63
CA LEU A 80 -1.48 12.57 6.67
C LEU A 80 -2.76 13.04 5.98
N MET A 81 -3.69 12.13 5.72
CA MET A 81 -5.01 12.48 5.20
C MET A 81 -5.86 13.25 6.22
N SER A 82 -5.91 12.78 7.47
CA SER A 82 -6.70 13.46 8.51
C SER A 82 -6.14 14.84 8.86
N SER A 83 -4.82 15.02 8.76
CA SER A 83 -4.19 16.34 8.93
C SER A 83 -4.62 17.32 7.84
N ARG A 84 -4.85 16.89 6.59
CA ARG A 84 -5.44 17.76 5.55
C ARG A 84 -6.86 18.19 5.90
N LYS A 85 -7.73 17.27 6.34
CA LYS A 85 -9.09 17.61 6.79
C LYS A 85 -9.05 18.61 7.96
N PHE A 86 -8.09 18.44 8.86
CA PHE A 86 -7.84 19.40 9.94
C PHE A 86 -7.37 20.76 9.40
N MET A 87 -6.48 20.79 8.40
CA MET A 87 -5.99 22.02 7.77
C MET A 87 -7.09 22.76 6.98
N GLU A 88 -7.98 22.05 6.28
CA GLU A 88 -9.15 22.64 5.61
C GLU A 88 -10.13 23.25 6.63
N LEU A 89 -10.40 22.54 7.73
CA LEU A 89 -11.20 23.07 8.84
C LEU A 89 -10.54 24.30 9.48
N ARG A 90 -9.20 24.29 9.59
CA ARG A 90 -8.41 25.39 10.14
C ARG A 90 -8.34 26.59 9.21
N GLU A 91 -8.29 26.40 7.90
CA GLU A 91 -8.42 27.49 6.92
C GLU A 91 -9.80 28.14 6.98
N LEU A 92 -10.86 27.33 7.08
CA LEU A 92 -12.22 27.81 7.31
C LEU A 92 -12.27 28.63 8.61
N ALA A 93 -11.75 28.09 9.71
CA ALA A 93 -11.66 28.80 10.98
C ALA A 93 -10.84 30.10 10.86
N GLY A 94 -9.72 30.11 10.13
CA GLY A 94 -8.91 31.30 9.87
C GLY A 94 -9.67 32.40 9.12
N LYS A 95 -10.56 32.03 8.18
CA LYS A 95 -11.47 32.97 7.51
C LYS A 95 -12.51 33.56 8.47
N PHE A 96 -12.95 32.81 9.47
CA PHE A 96 -13.85 33.30 10.52
C PHE A 96 -13.13 34.14 11.59
N VAL A 97 -11.89 33.79 11.94
CA VAL A 97 -11.06 34.52 12.92
C VAL A 97 -10.78 35.95 12.46
N LYS A 98 -10.64 36.19 11.14
CA LYS A 98 -10.52 37.53 10.53
C LYS A 98 -11.76 38.42 10.71
N LYS A 99 -12.90 37.86 11.16
CA LYS A 99 -14.12 38.61 11.47
C LYS A 99 -14.28 38.91 12.96
N LEU A 100 -13.36 38.46 13.81
CA LEU A 100 -13.40 38.69 15.25
C LEU A 100 -12.73 40.02 15.63
N PRO A 101 -13.05 40.59 16.80
CA PRO A 101 -12.39 41.78 17.31
C PRO A 101 -10.85 41.60 17.41
N ALA A 102 -10.10 42.66 17.10
CA ALA A 102 -8.63 42.65 16.98
C ALA A 102 -7.83 41.97 18.12
N PRO A 103 -8.23 42.02 19.41
CA PRO A 103 -7.51 41.33 20.48
C PRO A 103 -7.58 39.79 20.37
N VAL A 104 -8.73 39.27 19.91
CA VAL A 104 -8.99 37.84 19.79
C VAL A 104 -8.31 37.29 18.53
N GLU A 105 -8.36 38.05 17.43
CA GLU A 105 -7.68 37.72 16.17
C GLU A 105 -6.16 37.54 16.37
N ARG A 106 -5.50 38.48 17.07
CA ARG A 106 -4.05 38.42 17.32
C ARG A 106 -3.63 37.21 18.16
N THR A 107 -4.46 36.83 19.13
CA THR A 107 -4.20 35.69 20.01
C THR A 107 -4.39 34.38 19.26
N ALA A 108 -5.46 34.26 18.46
CA ALA A 108 -5.72 33.12 17.61
C ALA A 108 -4.62 32.94 16.55
N ARG A 109 -4.11 34.03 15.97
CA ARG A 109 -3.01 33.98 14.97
C ARG A 109 -1.68 33.51 15.56
N LYS A 110 -1.34 33.96 16.78
CA LYS A 110 -0.14 33.48 17.48
C LYS A 110 -0.23 31.99 17.84
N ALA A 111 -1.40 31.53 18.27
CA ALA A 111 -1.63 30.11 18.50
C ALA A 111 -1.54 29.30 17.20
N ASP A 112 -2.02 29.86 16.08
CA ASP A 112 -1.90 29.28 14.75
C ASP A 112 -0.42 29.11 14.34
N GLU A 113 0.38 30.17 14.48
CA GLU A 113 1.81 30.16 14.18
C GLU A 113 2.57 29.13 15.06
N TYR A 114 2.22 29.01 16.34
CA TYR A 114 2.83 28.02 17.25
C TYR A 114 2.46 26.58 16.89
N ALA A 115 1.21 26.33 16.51
CA ALA A 115 0.76 25.03 16.06
C ALA A 115 1.33 24.64 14.68
N ARG A 116 1.72 25.60 13.83
CA ARG A 116 2.47 25.30 12.58
C ARG A 116 3.87 24.76 12.91
N GLY A 117 4.57 25.36 13.86
CA GLY A 117 5.93 24.96 14.25
C GLY A 117 6.04 23.60 14.96
N MET A 118 4.95 23.06 15.51
CA MET A 118 4.93 21.73 16.14
C MET A 118 4.60 20.58 15.16
N ILE A 119 4.11 20.90 13.96
CA ILE A 119 3.72 19.90 12.94
C ILE A 119 4.86 19.63 11.95
N THR A 120 5.90 20.46 11.92
CA THR A 120 7.02 20.42 10.94
C THR A 120 8.12 19.40 11.27
N GLY A 121 7.79 18.25 11.87
CA GLY A 121 8.63 17.07 11.65
C GLY A 121 8.38 16.63 10.21
N GLY A 122 9.42 16.58 9.37
CA GLY A 122 9.27 16.19 7.97
C GLY A 122 8.49 14.89 7.81
N THR A 123 7.80 14.74 6.69
CA THR A 123 7.20 13.47 6.32
C THR A 123 8.28 12.40 6.19
N LEU A 124 7.93 11.12 6.41
CA LEU A 124 8.85 10.00 6.15
C LEU A 124 9.47 10.08 4.74
N PHE A 125 8.70 10.55 3.76
CA PHE A 125 9.18 10.69 2.38
C PHE A 125 10.26 11.77 2.26
N GLU A 126 10.11 12.89 2.97
CA GLU A 126 11.14 13.92 3.05
C GLU A 126 12.40 13.40 3.75
N GLU A 127 12.26 12.59 4.80
CA GLU A 127 13.40 11.91 5.45
C GLU A 127 14.08 10.89 4.53
N LEU A 128 13.34 10.28 3.60
CA LEU A 128 13.86 9.45 2.51
C LEU A 128 14.42 10.29 1.34
N GLY A 129 14.51 11.61 1.46
CA GLY A 129 15.08 12.50 0.44
C GLY A 129 14.14 12.88 -0.70
N PHE A 130 12.84 12.63 -0.58
CA PHE A 130 11.86 13.03 -1.59
C PHE A 130 11.33 14.45 -1.34
N TYR A 131 11.18 15.21 -2.43
CA TYR A 131 10.33 16.39 -2.41
C TYR A 131 8.86 15.95 -2.38
N TYR A 132 8.24 16.07 -1.21
CA TYR A 132 6.87 15.64 -0.97
C TYR A 132 5.86 16.73 -1.36
N VAL A 133 4.82 16.34 -2.11
CA VAL A 133 3.71 17.21 -2.50
C VAL A 133 2.39 16.50 -2.24
N GLY A 134 1.53 17.09 -1.42
CA GLY A 134 0.19 16.58 -1.13
C GLY A 134 -0.10 16.45 0.37
N PRO A 135 -1.15 15.71 0.77
CA PRO A 135 -2.08 15.00 -0.12
C PRO A 135 -2.95 15.96 -0.96
N VAL A 136 -3.23 15.62 -2.22
CA VAL A 136 -4.12 16.38 -3.14
C VAL A 136 -5.32 15.55 -3.56
N ASP A 137 -6.41 16.20 -4.01
CA ASP A 137 -7.61 15.50 -4.48
C ASP A 137 -7.35 14.92 -5.88
N GLY A 138 -7.46 13.59 -6.02
CA GLY A 138 -7.27 12.90 -7.29
C GLY A 138 -8.46 12.97 -8.24
N HIS A 139 -9.61 13.46 -7.78
CA HIS A 139 -10.82 13.63 -8.59
C HIS A 139 -10.97 15.06 -9.14
N ASP A 140 -10.16 16.01 -8.67
CA ASP A 140 -10.05 17.35 -9.26
C ASP A 140 -9.01 17.35 -10.40
N LEU A 141 -9.47 16.94 -11.59
CA LEU A 141 -8.60 16.85 -12.78
C LEU A 141 -7.96 18.20 -13.17
N PRO A 142 -8.68 19.34 -13.21
CA PRO A 142 -8.06 20.64 -13.47
C PRO A 142 -6.91 20.97 -12.50
N GLN A 143 -7.10 20.75 -11.20
CA GLN A 143 -6.05 20.96 -10.21
C GLN A 143 -4.87 20.01 -10.43
N LEU A 144 -5.14 18.71 -10.61
CA LEU A 144 -4.12 17.69 -10.80
C LEU A 144 -3.26 17.94 -12.03
N VAL A 145 -3.87 18.36 -13.16
CA VAL A 145 -3.14 18.72 -14.39
C VAL A 145 -2.18 19.90 -14.14
N ASN A 146 -2.62 20.91 -13.39
CA ASN A 146 -1.77 22.06 -13.07
C ASN A 146 -0.60 21.66 -12.16
N ILE A 147 -0.84 20.83 -11.15
CA ILE A 147 0.22 20.29 -10.29
C ILE A 147 1.23 19.49 -11.13
N LEU A 148 0.76 18.56 -11.96
CA LEU A 148 1.64 17.73 -12.79
C LEU A 148 2.48 18.55 -13.78
N ARG A 149 1.93 19.64 -14.33
CA ARG A 149 2.72 20.58 -15.16
C ARG A 149 3.83 21.25 -14.36
N ASN A 150 3.51 21.74 -13.16
CA ASN A 150 4.51 22.37 -12.29
C ASN A 150 5.61 21.38 -11.87
N LEU A 151 5.25 20.13 -11.58
CA LEU A 151 6.21 19.08 -11.22
C LEU A 151 7.04 18.60 -12.42
N ARG A 152 6.51 18.68 -13.65
CA ARG A 152 7.28 18.37 -14.86
C ARG A 152 8.41 19.37 -15.09
N ASP A 153 8.15 20.64 -14.78
CA ASP A 153 9.02 21.77 -15.11
C ASP A 153 9.89 22.24 -13.92
N THR A 154 9.87 21.51 -12.79
CA THR A 154 10.68 21.84 -11.62
C THR A 154 12.07 21.19 -11.65
N ASP A 155 13.03 21.85 -11.00
CA ASP A 155 14.39 21.33 -10.80
C ASP A 155 14.55 20.56 -9.47
N LYS A 156 13.45 20.30 -8.76
CA LYS A 156 13.45 19.52 -7.51
C LYS A 156 13.19 18.04 -7.80
N GLY A 157 13.90 17.15 -7.14
CA GLY A 157 13.55 15.74 -7.08
C GLY A 157 14.53 14.91 -6.23
N PRO A 158 14.27 13.60 -6.07
CA PRO A 158 13.10 12.86 -6.56
C PRO A 158 11.79 13.33 -5.91
N ILE A 159 10.66 13.25 -6.61
CA ILE A 159 9.37 13.79 -6.16
C ILE A 159 8.43 12.68 -5.72
N LEU A 160 7.69 12.90 -4.62
CA LEU A 160 6.53 12.10 -4.27
C LEU A 160 5.26 12.96 -4.25
N LEU A 161 4.38 12.75 -5.21
CA LEU A 161 3.04 13.35 -5.26
C LEU A 161 2.03 12.40 -4.62
N HIS A 162 1.45 12.79 -3.50
CA HIS A 162 0.43 12.03 -2.79
C HIS A 162 -0.97 12.45 -3.26
N VAL A 163 -1.66 11.54 -3.94
CA VAL A 163 -2.98 11.74 -4.54
C VAL A 163 -4.00 10.87 -3.85
N ILE A 164 -5.09 11.49 -3.36
CA ILE A 164 -6.17 10.79 -2.69
C ILE A 164 -7.26 10.46 -3.70
N THR A 165 -7.66 9.20 -3.78
CA THR A 165 -8.77 8.76 -4.64
C THR A 165 -9.77 7.90 -3.88
N GLU A 166 -10.85 7.54 -4.55
CA GLU A 166 -11.88 6.65 -4.01
C GLU A 166 -11.92 5.41 -4.90
N LYS A 167 -11.65 4.23 -4.31
CA LYS A 167 -11.70 2.97 -5.07
C LYS A 167 -13.14 2.71 -5.53
N GLY A 168 -13.32 2.55 -6.84
CA GLY A 168 -14.63 2.37 -7.47
C GLY A 168 -15.40 3.66 -7.78
N HIS A 169 -14.77 4.84 -7.62
CA HIS A 169 -15.39 6.15 -7.86
C HIS A 169 -16.13 6.21 -9.20
N GLY A 170 -17.37 6.70 -9.16
CA GLY A 170 -18.24 6.84 -10.32
C GLY A 170 -19.07 5.58 -10.63
N TYR A 171 -18.92 4.50 -9.85
CA TYR A 171 -19.71 3.28 -10.01
C TYR A 171 -20.27 2.78 -8.68
N ARG A 172 -21.48 3.25 -8.35
CA ARG A 172 -22.19 2.97 -7.07
C ARG A 172 -22.17 1.50 -6.60
N PRO A 173 -22.36 0.48 -7.46
CA PRO A 173 -22.27 -0.92 -7.02
C PRO A 173 -20.89 -1.30 -6.48
N ALA A 174 -19.81 -0.79 -7.07
CA ALA A 174 -18.45 -1.00 -6.56
C ALA A 174 -18.19 -0.16 -5.31
N GLU A 175 -18.65 1.10 -5.27
CA GLU A 175 -18.48 1.97 -4.08
C GLU A 175 -19.11 1.36 -2.82
N ASN A 176 -20.22 0.63 -2.96
CA ASN A 176 -20.93 0.01 -1.82
C ASN A 176 -20.45 -1.41 -1.48
N ALA A 177 -19.57 -2.01 -2.28
CA ALA A 177 -19.06 -3.36 -2.05
C ALA A 177 -17.86 -3.36 -1.09
N GLY A 178 -17.81 -4.33 -0.18
CA GLY A 178 -16.74 -4.41 0.83
C GLY A 178 -15.33 -4.59 0.25
N ASP A 179 -15.18 -5.29 -0.88
CA ASP A 179 -13.93 -5.43 -1.63
C ASP A 179 -13.81 -4.42 -2.79
N LYS A 180 -14.79 -3.53 -2.93
CA LYS A 180 -14.95 -2.59 -4.05
C LYS A 180 -14.89 -3.26 -5.43
N TYR A 181 -15.42 -4.47 -5.54
CA TYR A 181 -15.41 -5.28 -6.77
C TYR A 181 -14.00 -5.67 -7.25
N HIS A 182 -13.04 -5.81 -6.33
CA HIS A 182 -11.67 -6.20 -6.67
C HIS A 182 -11.58 -7.57 -7.35
N ALA A 183 -12.46 -8.51 -7.01
CA ALA A 183 -12.58 -9.80 -7.70
C ALA A 183 -14.05 -10.14 -7.97
N VAL A 184 -14.58 -9.66 -9.09
CA VAL A 184 -15.97 -9.95 -9.51
C VAL A 184 -16.03 -11.06 -10.55
N ALA A 185 -16.93 -12.01 -10.34
CA ALA A 185 -17.39 -12.87 -11.42
C ALA A 185 -18.13 -12.04 -12.47
N LYS A 186 -18.41 -12.61 -13.65
CA LYS A 186 -19.22 -11.94 -14.69
C LYS A 186 -20.50 -11.36 -14.07
N PHE A 187 -20.61 -10.04 -14.12
CA PHE A 187 -21.68 -9.29 -13.48
C PHE A 187 -22.41 -8.41 -14.49
N ASN A 188 -23.64 -8.04 -14.17
CA ASN A 188 -24.39 -7.05 -14.94
C ASN A 188 -23.88 -5.65 -14.58
N VAL A 189 -23.36 -4.91 -15.56
CA VAL A 189 -22.78 -3.56 -15.35
C VAL A 189 -23.82 -2.52 -14.92
N ILE A 190 -25.11 -2.75 -15.18
CA ILE A 190 -26.18 -1.83 -14.76
C ILE A 190 -26.66 -2.18 -13.35
N THR A 191 -26.85 -3.47 -13.05
CA THR A 191 -27.47 -3.91 -11.78
C THR A 191 -26.46 -4.34 -10.72
N GLY A 192 -25.19 -4.56 -11.09
CA GLY A 192 -24.16 -5.11 -10.23
C GLY A 192 -24.31 -6.62 -9.94
N GLU A 193 -25.39 -7.28 -10.41
CA GLU A 193 -25.68 -8.67 -10.08
C GLU A 193 -24.65 -9.64 -10.68
N GLN A 194 -24.03 -10.42 -9.81
CA GLN A 194 -23.13 -11.51 -10.19
C GLN A 194 -23.92 -12.81 -10.38
N LYS A 195 -23.78 -13.46 -11.53
CA LYS A 195 -24.35 -14.80 -11.72
C LYS A 195 -23.46 -15.81 -11.00
N LYS A 196 -23.91 -16.32 -9.84
CA LYS A 196 -23.33 -17.52 -9.25
C LYS A 196 -23.62 -18.70 -10.16
N GLY A 197 -22.56 -19.40 -10.60
CA GLY A 197 -22.71 -20.67 -11.29
C GLY A 197 -23.42 -21.71 -10.40
N PRO A 198 -23.88 -22.82 -11.00
CA PRO A 198 -24.46 -23.92 -10.23
C PRO A 198 -23.48 -24.43 -9.16
N ALA A 199 -24.02 -24.93 -8.04
CA ALA A 199 -23.21 -25.41 -6.93
C ALA A 199 -22.31 -26.57 -7.39
N GLY A 200 -21.00 -26.30 -7.44
CA GLY A 200 -19.98 -27.29 -7.70
C GLY A 200 -19.41 -27.89 -6.40
N PRO A 201 -18.42 -28.80 -6.51
CA PRO A 201 -17.65 -29.24 -5.35
C PRO A 201 -17.00 -28.04 -4.63
N PRO A 202 -16.73 -28.15 -3.32
CA PRO A 202 -16.09 -27.08 -2.58
C PRO A 202 -14.71 -26.74 -3.16
N SER A 203 -14.35 -25.45 -3.18
CA SER A 203 -13.01 -25.03 -3.61
C SER A 203 -11.92 -25.55 -2.67
N TYR A 204 -10.72 -25.80 -3.19
CA TYR A 204 -9.55 -26.16 -2.38
C TYR A 204 -9.33 -25.19 -1.23
N THR A 205 -9.41 -23.88 -1.51
CA THR A 205 -9.35 -22.80 -0.51
C THR A 205 -10.36 -23.01 0.62
N SER A 206 -11.61 -23.34 0.30
CA SER A 206 -12.65 -23.56 1.32
C SER A 206 -12.40 -24.81 2.16
N VAL A 207 -11.87 -25.88 1.56
CA VAL A 207 -11.52 -27.13 2.26
C VAL A 207 -10.36 -26.88 3.22
N PHE A 208 -9.31 -26.21 2.74
CA PHE A 208 -8.15 -25.80 3.54
C PHE A 208 -8.58 -24.93 4.74
N ALA A 209 -9.37 -23.88 4.49
CA ALA A 209 -9.83 -22.97 5.54
C ALA A 209 -10.60 -23.70 6.65
N ARG A 210 -11.55 -24.57 6.29
CA ARG A 210 -12.33 -25.35 7.26
C ARG A 210 -11.45 -26.26 8.10
N GLU A 211 -10.51 -26.96 7.48
CA GLU A 211 -9.62 -27.88 8.20
C GLU A 211 -8.63 -27.13 9.09
N LEU A 212 -8.10 -25.99 8.64
CA LEU A 212 -7.18 -25.17 9.43
C LEU A 212 -7.86 -24.64 10.70
N VAL A 213 -9.07 -24.08 10.57
CA VAL A 213 -9.88 -23.62 11.70
C VAL A 213 -10.15 -24.77 12.67
N ARG A 214 -10.56 -25.93 12.16
CA ARG A 214 -10.81 -27.13 12.98
C ARG A 214 -9.56 -27.58 13.74
N ARG A 215 -8.40 -27.60 13.11
CA ARG A 215 -7.12 -27.98 13.75
C ARG A 215 -6.70 -26.98 14.82
N ALA A 216 -6.94 -25.69 14.59
CA ALA A 216 -6.62 -24.65 15.54
C ALA A 216 -7.50 -24.67 16.80
N GLN A 217 -8.64 -25.35 16.81
CA GLN A 217 -9.42 -25.61 18.02
C GLN A 217 -8.62 -26.40 19.06
N THR A 218 -7.80 -27.36 18.62
CA THR A 218 -7.07 -28.27 19.51
C THR A 218 -5.57 -28.01 19.59
N ASP A 219 -4.97 -27.32 18.62
CA ASP A 219 -3.56 -26.90 18.67
C ASP A 219 -3.43 -25.38 18.84
N ARG A 220 -3.10 -24.94 20.06
CA ARG A 220 -2.90 -23.52 20.39
C ARG A 220 -1.66 -22.91 19.73
N ARG A 221 -0.69 -23.73 19.30
CA ARG A 221 0.55 -23.26 18.65
C ARG A 221 0.36 -22.95 17.17
N LEU A 222 -0.76 -23.35 16.58
CA LEU A 222 -1.06 -23.11 15.18
C LEU A 222 -1.35 -21.62 14.96
N THR A 223 -0.60 -21.00 14.06
CA THR A 223 -0.80 -19.62 13.60
C THR A 223 -1.01 -19.60 12.09
N ALA A 224 -1.69 -18.57 11.58
CA ALA A 224 -1.94 -18.39 10.17
C ALA A 224 -1.34 -17.06 9.70
N VAL A 225 -0.55 -17.11 8.62
CA VAL A 225 0.11 -15.94 8.03
C VAL A 225 -0.32 -15.80 6.58
N THR A 226 -0.65 -14.58 6.16
CA THR A 226 -0.91 -14.23 4.76
C THR A 226 -0.15 -12.96 4.37
N ALA A 227 0.02 -12.75 3.07
CA ALA A 227 0.52 -11.51 2.49
C ALA A 227 -0.61 -10.81 1.71
N ALA A 228 -1.42 -9.99 2.39
CA ALA A 228 -2.54 -9.22 1.85
C ALA A 228 -3.67 -10.02 1.17
N MET A 229 -3.77 -11.34 1.39
CA MET A 229 -4.74 -12.21 0.70
C MET A 229 -5.64 -13.04 1.63
N PRO A 230 -6.20 -12.50 2.73
CA PRO A 230 -6.98 -13.30 3.68
C PRO A 230 -8.16 -14.03 3.03
N SER A 231 -8.96 -13.34 2.21
CA SER A 231 -10.09 -13.97 1.48
C SER A 231 -9.61 -14.89 0.36
N GLY A 232 -8.55 -14.48 -0.35
CA GLY A 232 -7.95 -15.25 -1.45
C GLY A 232 -7.47 -16.63 -1.01
N THR A 233 -6.86 -16.72 0.17
CA THR A 233 -6.32 -17.97 0.74
C THR A 233 -7.25 -18.61 1.79
N GLY A 234 -8.46 -18.05 2.00
CA GLY A 234 -9.45 -18.57 2.96
C GLY A 234 -9.05 -18.40 4.44
N LEU A 235 -8.07 -17.55 4.72
CA LEU A 235 -7.65 -17.24 6.09
C LEU A 235 -8.53 -16.18 6.77
N ASP A 236 -9.44 -15.53 6.04
CA ASP A 236 -10.50 -14.70 6.61
C ASP A 236 -11.35 -15.47 7.64
N ALA A 237 -11.67 -16.74 7.36
CA ALA A 237 -12.35 -17.62 8.30
C ALA A 237 -11.50 -17.88 9.55
N PHE A 238 -10.18 -18.03 9.40
CA PHE A 238 -9.27 -18.20 10.52
C PHE A 238 -9.17 -16.94 11.38
N ALA A 239 -8.99 -15.79 10.74
CA ALA A 239 -8.94 -14.48 11.40
C ALA A 239 -10.18 -14.21 12.25
N LYS A 240 -11.37 -14.59 11.75
CA LYS A 240 -12.63 -14.42 12.49
C LYS A 240 -12.72 -15.29 13.75
N ASN A 241 -12.18 -16.51 13.71
CA ASN A 241 -12.27 -17.46 14.83
C ASN A 241 -11.11 -17.33 15.82
N TYR A 242 -9.92 -16.97 15.34
CA TYR A 242 -8.68 -16.88 16.11
C TYR A 242 -7.87 -15.63 15.76
N PRO A 243 -8.40 -14.42 16.02
CA PRO A 243 -7.77 -13.16 15.61
C PRO A 243 -6.36 -13.02 16.17
N ASP A 244 -6.11 -13.44 17.42
CA ASP A 244 -4.81 -13.34 18.09
C ASP A 244 -3.73 -14.27 17.52
N ARG A 245 -4.09 -15.16 16.58
CA ARG A 245 -3.19 -16.12 15.93
C ARG A 245 -3.17 -15.97 14.41
N PHE A 246 -3.76 -14.91 13.90
CA PHE A 246 -3.79 -14.55 12.50
C PHE A 246 -2.92 -13.31 12.25
N PHE A 247 -2.10 -13.36 11.22
CA PHE A 247 -1.18 -12.28 10.86
C PHE A 247 -1.28 -12.00 9.36
N ASP A 248 -1.69 -10.78 9.01
CA ASP A 248 -1.57 -10.25 7.65
C ASP A 248 -0.40 -9.27 7.63
N VAL A 249 0.63 -9.58 6.85
CA VAL A 249 1.84 -8.75 6.75
C VAL A 249 1.79 -7.74 5.59
N GLY A 250 0.64 -7.63 4.91
CA GLY A 250 0.50 -6.79 3.73
C GLY A 250 1.19 -7.41 2.50
N ILE A 251 1.48 -6.59 1.48
CA ILE A 251 2.14 -7.06 0.25
C ILE A 251 3.65 -7.24 0.51
N ALA A 252 4.00 -8.26 1.29
CA ALA A 252 5.37 -8.50 1.74
C ALA A 252 5.65 -10.00 1.91
N GLU A 253 5.67 -10.76 0.81
CA GLU A 253 5.86 -12.21 0.83
C GLU A 253 7.20 -12.63 1.44
N GLN A 254 8.30 -11.92 1.16
CA GLN A 254 9.59 -12.17 1.80
C GLN A 254 9.42 -12.13 3.33
N HIS A 255 8.81 -11.05 3.82
CA HIS A 255 8.55 -10.87 5.23
C HIS A 255 7.60 -11.95 5.77
N ALA A 256 6.55 -12.33 5.05
CA ALA A 256 5.62 -13.37 5.48
C ALA A 256 6.32 -14.70 5.75
N VAL A 257 7.28 -15.08 4.90
CA VAL A 257 8.05 -16.32 5.05
C VAL A 257 9.03 -16.23 6.22
N THR A 258 9.85 -15.17 6.30
CA THR A 258 10.80 -15.00 7.41
C THR A 258 10.08 -14.80 8.76
N PHE A 259 8.93 -14.13 8.77
CA PHE A 259 8.09 -13.97 9.96
C PHE A 259 7.56 -15.32 10.45
N ALA A 260 7.11 -16.19 9.52
CA ALA A 260 6.76 -17.56 9.84
C ALA A 260 7.97 -18.37 10.34
N ALA A 261 9.15 -18.22 9.72
CA ALA A 261 10.38 -18.85 10.19
C ALA A 261 10.67 -18.47 11.65
N GLY A 262 10.67 -17.18 11.99
CA GLY A 262 10.90 -16.70 13.36
C GLY A 262 9.85 -17.19 14.36
N MET A 263 8.56 -17.27 13.97
CA MET A 263 7.56 -17.90 14.83
C MET A 263 7.87 -19.38 15.08
N ALA A 264 8.36 -20.10 14.07
CA ALA A 264 8.68 -21.51 14.19
C ALA A 264 9.88 -21.77 15.11
N THR A 265 10.86 -20.85 15.19
CA THR A 265 11.99 -20.98 16.15
C THR A 265 11.52 -20.89 17.60
N GLU A 266 10.45 -20.12 17.86
CA GLU A 266 9.84 -19.98 19.18
C GLU A 266 8.78 -21.06 19.49
N GLY A 267 8.76 -22.15 18.73
CA GLY A 267 7.92 -23.31 18.98
C GLY A 267 6.47 -23.21 18.50
N LEU A 268 6.12 -22.15 17.74
CA LEU A 268 4.84 -22.08 17.04
C LEU A 268 4.83 -22.95 15.78
N ARG A 269 3.64 -23.16 15.21
CA ARG A 269 3.41 -24.01 14.04
C ARG A 269 2.71 -23.18 12.95
N PRO A 270 3.44 -22.32 12.24
CA PRO A 270 2.85 -21.38 11.31
C PRO A 270 2.44 -22.06 10.01
N PHE A 271 1.23 -21.72 9.56
CA PHE A 271 0.75 -21.96 8.21
C PHE A 271 0.85 -20.65 7.42
N CYS A 272 1.84 -20.58 6.54
CA CYS A 272 2.02 -19.47 5.62
C CYS A 272 1.21 -19.75 4.35
N ALA A 273 0.06 -19.09 4.19
CA ALA A 273 -0.80 -19.26 3.04
C ALA A 273 -0.56 -18.15 2.01
N ILE A 274 -0.06 -18.54 0.85
CA ILE A 274 0.43 -17.64 -0.20
C ILE A 274 0.06 -18.25 -1.57
N TYR A 275 -0.16 -17.41 -2.58
CA TYR A 275 -0.34 -17.90 -3.94
C TYR A 275 0.99 -18.36 -4.55
N SER A 276 0.95 -19.43 -5.34
CA SER A 276 2.13 -19.99 -6.01
C SER A 276 2.98 -18.95 -6.73
N THR A 277 2.35 -18.06 -7.51
CA THR A 277 3.05 -17.00 -8.24
C THR A 277 3.77 -16.00 -7.33
N PHE A 278 3.19 -15.70 -6.17
CA PHE A 278 3.75 -14.72 -5.25
C PHE A 278 4.83 -15.32 -4.34
N LEU A 279 4.77 -16.64 -4.07
CA LEU A 279 5.83 -17.33 -3.32
C LEU A 279 7.20 -17.21 -4.02
N GLN A 280 7.22 -17.02 -5.35
CA GLN A 280 8.44 -16.76 -6.10
C GLN A 280 9.22 -15.54 -5.56
N ARG A 281 8.52 -14.54 -5.01
CA ARG A 281 9.16 -13.35 -4.40
C ARG A 281 9.95 -13.67 -3.14
N ALA A 282 9.61 -14.77 -2.45
CA ALA A 282 10.20 -15.19 -1.19
C ALA A 282 11.07 -16.46 -1.31
N TYR A 283 11.56 -16.76 -2.52
CA TYR A 283 12.35 -17.97 -2.78
C TYR A 283 13.57 -18.07 -1.86
N ASP A 284 14.31 -16.97 -1.72
CA ASP A 284 15.48 -16.88 -0.85
C ASP A 284 15.13 -17.15 0.61
N GLN A 285 14.06 -16.53 1.13
CA GLN A 285 13.59 -16.72 2.51
C GLN A 285 13.11 -18.15 2.76
N VAL A 286 12.49 -18.81 1.78
CA VAL A 286 12.14 -20.23 1.90
C VAL A 286 13.40 -21.07 2.05
N MET A 287 14.41 -20.84 1.23
CA MET A 287 15.64 -21.64 1.24
C MET A 287 16.51 -21.38 2.47
N HIS A 288 16.81 -20.11 2.75
CA HIS A 288 17.75 -19.71 3.79
C HIS A 288 17.13 -19.68 5.18
N ASP A 289 15.94 -19.11 5.33
CA ASP A 289 15.36 -18.90 6.67
C ASP A 289 14.58 -20.12 7.16
N VAL A 290 13.99 -20.92 6.25
CA VAL A 290 13.15 -22.07 6.62
C VAL A 290 13.88 -23.40 6.41
N VAL A 291 14.30 -23.69 5.17
CA VAL A 291 14.79 -25.03 4.79
C VAL A 291 16.14 -25.34 5.44
N LEU A 292 17.09 -24.40 5.39
CA LEU A 292 18.44 -24.60 5.95
C LEU A 292 18.41 -24.94 7.45
N GLN A 293 17.46 -24.36 8.19
CA GLN A 293 17.25 -24.58 9.62
C GLN A 293 16.29 -25.74 9.92
N ASN A 294 15.70 -26.36 8.88
CA ASN A 294 14.68 -27.41 8.98
C ASN A 294 13.47 -27.00 9.87
N LEU A 295 13.00 -25.76 9.70
CA LEU A 295 11.92 -25.22 10.53
C LEU A 295 10.54 -25.76 10.13
N PRO A 296 9.62 -25.98 11.11
CA PRO A 296 8.30 -26.56 10.86
C PRO A 296 7.27 -25.56 10.29
N VAL A 297 7.66 -24.75 9.31
CA VAL A 297 6.76 -23.86 8.56
C VAL A 297 5.98 -24.66 7.53
N ARG A 298 4.66 -24.50 7.49
CA ARG A 298 3.80 -25.17 6.50
C ARG A 298 3.33 -24.16 5.46
N PHE A 299 3.69 -24.40 4.20
CA PHE A 299 3.22 -23.58 3.09
C PHE A 299 1.90 -24.13 2.55
N ALA A 300 0.84 -23.33 2.67
CA ALA A 300 -0.44 -23.60 2.01
C ALA A 300 -0.46 -22.81 0.69
N ILE A 301 0.00 -23.47 -0.38
CA ILE A 301 0.20 -22.83 -1.68
C ILE A 301 -1.10 -22.90 -2.48
N ASP A 302 -1.82 -21.79 -2.52
CA ASP A 302 -3.04 -21.67 -3.32
C ASP A 302 -2.70 -21.23 -4.76
N ARG A 303 -3.64 -21.35 -5.70
CA ARG A 303 -3.45 -20.95 -7.11
C ARG A 303 -2.21 -21.62 -7.75
N ALA A 304 -1.95 -22.86 -7.37
CA ALA A 304 -0.88 -23.67 -7.96
C ALA A 304 -1.27 -24.13 -9.37
N GLY A 305 -0.32 -24.05 -10.31
CA GLY A 305 -0.54 -24.34 -11.73
C GLY A 305 -1.01 -23.12 -12.52
N LEU A 306 -1.59 -23.37 -13.69
CA LEU A 306 -2.12 -22.32 -14.57
C LEU A 306 -3.47 -21.84 -14.03
N VAL A 307 -3.58 -20.53 -13.78
CA VAL A 307 -4.73 -19.90 -13.11
C VAL A 307 -5.64 -19.11 -14.05
N GLY A 308 -5.45 -19.26 -15.36
CA GLY A 308 -6.21 -18.53 -16.38
C GLY A 308 -7.72 -18.84 -16.40
N ALA A 309 -8.42 -18.10 -17.26
CA ALA A 309 -9.80 -18.31 -17.70
C ALA A 309 -9.87 -18.14 -19.22
#